data_AF-A0A3T0Y9Q3-F1
#
_entry.id   AF-A0A3T0Y9Q3-F1
#
_cell.length_a   1.000
_cell.length_b   1.000
_cell.length_c   1.000
_cell.angle_alpha   90.00
_cell.angle_beta   90.00
_cell.angle_gamma   90.00
#
_symmetry.space_group_name_H-M   'P 1'
#
loop_
_entity.id
_entity.type
_entity.pdbx_description
1 polymer ?
#
loop_
_entity_poly.entity_id
_entity_poly.type
_entity_poly.pdbx_seq_one_letter_code
_entity_poly.pdbx_strand_id
1 'polypeptide(L)'
;MDGRPKAGTGGRAVTAGSDVTAMADALRRRAADLGEIRRHALAVTLLSWESPAGRNFRSYLFERCLELSRTIDLLESAAVDLGEYGRLIRDAEMLRHQAGQ
;
A
#
# COMPACT_ATOMS: atom_id res chain seq x y z
N MET A 1 -32.97 -21.21 -38.56
CA MET A 1 -31.53 -21.06 -38.78
C MET A 1 -31.25 -19.57 -38.89
N ASP A 2 -30.53 -18.88 -38.02
CA ASP A 2 -29.66 -19.30 -36.93
C ASP A 2 -29.67 -18.24 -35.83
N GLY A 3 -29.80 -18.71 -34.59
CA GLY A 3 -29.40 -17.93 -33.44
C GLY A 3 -27.88 -17.92 -33.35
N ARG A 4 -27.29 -16.72 -33.23
CA ARG A 4 -25.98 -16.58 -32.60
C ARG A 4 -26.15 -15.73 -31.34
N PRO A 5 -26.07 -16.32 -30.14
CA PRO A 5 -25.80 -15.53 -28.96
C PRO A 5 -24.39 -14.94 -29.12
N LYS A 6 -24.29 -13.61 -29.20
CA LYS A 6 -23.02 -12.92 -29.01
C LYS A 6 -22.57 -13.23 -27.57
N ALA A 7 -21.47 -13.97 -27.47
CA ALA A 7 -20.76 -14.23 -26.24
C ALA A 7 -20.67 -12.94 -25.43
N GLY A 8 -21.32 -12.95 -24.26
CA GLY A 8 -21.12 -11.91 -23.27
C GLY A 8 -19.63 -11.87 -22.96
N THR A 9 -19.02 -10.74 -23.22
CA THR A 9 -17.69 -10.40 -22.71
C THR A 9 -17.75 -10.66 -21.21
N GLY A 10 -17.14 -11.75 -20.77
CA GLY A 10 -17.00 -12.11 -19.36
C GLY A 10 -16.12 -11.05 -18.71
N GLY A 11 -16.72 -9.90 -18.38
CA GLY A 11 -16.14 -8.93 -17.49
C GLY A 11 -15.95 -9.66 -16.18
N ARG A 12 -14.70 -10.03 -15.89
CA ARG A 12 -14.31 -10.62 -14.61
C ARG A 12 -14.91 -9.72 -13.54
N ALA A 13 -15.92 -10.22 -12.81
CA ALA A 13 -16.56 -9.44 -11.77
C ALA A 13 -15.46 -9.04 -10.78
N VAL A 14 -15.09 -7.77 -10.79
CA VAL A 14 -14.19 -7.19 -9.79
C VAL A 14 -14.95 -7.32 -8.48
N THR A 15 -14.46 -8.17 -7.60
CA THR A 15 -15.11 -8.42 -6.31
C THR A 15 -14.55 -7.47 -5.28
N ALA A 16 -15.34 -7.14 -4.26
CA ALA A 16 -14.91 -6.22 -3.21
C ALA A 16 -13.64 -6.75 -2.50
N GLY A 17 -13.51 -8.07 -2.37
CA GLY A 17 -12.30 -8.70 -1.83
C GLY A 17 -11.04 -8.48 -2.69
N SER A 18 -11.20 -8.34 -4.01
CA SER A 18 -10.09 -8.03 -4.92
C SER A 18 -9.68 -6.55 -4.86
N ASP A 19 -10.64 -5.62 -4.72
CA ASP A 19 -10.36 -4.18 -4.57
C ASP A 19 -9.63 -3.87 -3.28
N VAL A 20 -10.07 -4.46 -2.17
CA VAL A 20 -9.42 -4.31 -0.86
C VAL A 20 -7.96 -4.81 -0.89
N THR A 21 -7.70 -5.89 -1.65
CA THR A 21 -6.33 -6.41 -1.81
C THR A 21 -5.47 -5.46 -2.63
N ALA A 22 -6.01 -4.89 -3.71
CA ALA A 22 -5.31 -3.90 -4.50
C ALA A 22 -4.97 -2.64 -3.68
N MET A 23 -5.85 -2.23 -2.76
CA MET A 23 -5.58 -1.15 -1.81
C MET A 23 -4.44 -1.50 -0.85
N ALA A 24 -4.45 -2.69 -0.25
CA ALA A 24 -3.36 -3.14 0.62
C ALA A 24 -2.01 -3.12 -0.11
N ASP A 25 -1.96 -3.59 -1.36
CA ASP A 25 -0.74 -3.57 -2.16
C ASP A 25 -0.29 -2.14 -2.52
N ALA A 26 -1.23 -1.23 -2.76
CA ALA A 26 -0.92 0.18 -2.98
C ALA A 26 -0.29 0.83 -1.73
N LEU A 27 -0.79 0.52 -0.53
CA LEU A 27 -0.19 0.99 0.72
C LEU A 27 1.22 0.45 0.91
N ARG A 28 1.47 -0.84 0.64
CA ARG A 28 2.82 -1.42 0.71
C ARG A 28 3.80 -0.75 -0.24
N ARG A 29 3.39 -0.50 -1.49
CA ARG A 29 4.22 0.23 -2.45
C ARG A 29 4.55 1.63 -1.93
N ARG A 30 3.56 2.33 -1.39
CA ARG A 30 3.77 3.68 -0.84
C ARG A 30 4.71 3.67 0.37
N ALA A 31 4.59 2.68 1.25
CA ALA A 31 5.49 2.50 2.38
C ALA A 31 6.94 2.25 1.90
N ALA A 32 7.12 1.44 0.86
CA ALA A 32 8.42 1.18 0.27
C ALA A 32 9.05 2.46 -0.32
N ASP A 33 8.29 3.24 -1.09
CA ASP A 33 8.74 4.51 -1.67
C ASP A 33 9.19 5.50 -0.58
N LEU A 34 8.40 5.63 0.49
CA LEU A 34 8.76 6.49 1.63
C LEU A 34 9.98 5.95 2.38
N GLY A 35 10.12 4.63 2.48
CA GLY A 35 11.30 3.97 3.04
C GLY A 35 12.57 4.29 2.24
N GLU A 36 12.49 4.34 0.92
CA GLU A 36 13.57 4.79 0.05
C GLU A 36 13.93 6.25 0.29
N ILE A 37 12.95 7.15 0.30
CA ILE A 37 13.17 8.58 0.58
C ILE A 37 13.85 8.77 1.94
N ARG A 38 13.37 8.07 2.98
CA ARG A 38 13.97 8.10 4.32
C ARG A 38 15.43 7.64 4.31
N ARG A 39 15.75 6.56 3.60
CA ARG A 39 17.14 6.06 3.49
C ARG A 39 18.05 7.10 2.83
N HIS A 40 17.60 7.71 1.74
CA HIS A 40 18.37 8.76 1.06
C HIS A 40 18.56 9.99 1.94
N ALA A 41 17.50 10.43 2.64
CA ALA A 41 17.58 11.52 3.60
C ALA A 41 18.59 11.23 4.73
N LEU A 42 18.58 10.03 5.30
CA LEU A 42 19.56 9.65 6.33
C LEU A 42 20.99 9.63 5.78
N ALA A 43 21.20 9.15 4.55
CA ALA A 43 22.53 9.17 3.93
C ALA A 43 23.09 10.60 3.81
N VAL A 44 22.26 11.60 3.51
CA VAL A 44 22.67 13.02 3.45
C VAL A 44 23.17 13.54 4.81
N THR A 45 22.68 12.99 5.92
CA THR A 45 23.14 13.37 7.27
C THR A 45 24.58 12.94 7.58
N LEU A 46 25.14 12.02 6.79
CA LEU A 46 26.51 11.53 6.94
C LEU A 46 27.55 12.49 6.32
N LEU A 47 27.13 13.46 5.52
CA LEU A 47 28.01 14.48 4.97
C LEU A 47 28.50 15.44 6.08
N SER A 48 29.67 16.04 5.88
CA SER A 48 30.21 17.01 6.83
C SER A 48 29.47 18.34 6.74
N TRP A 49 28.66 18.64 7.77
CA TRP A 49 27.83 19.83 7.88
C TRP A 49 28.29 20.69 9.08
N GLU A 50 29.44 21.34 8.95
CA GLU A 50 30.10 22.05 10.07
C GLU A 50 29.55 23.47 10.33
N SER A 51 28.83 24.04 9.37
CA SER A 51 28.22 25.36 9.54
C SER A 51 26.99 25.28 10.46
N PRO A 52 26.62 26.39 11.14
CA PRO A 52 25.36 26.47 11.89
C PRO A 52 24.14 26.08 11.05
N ALA A 53 24.09 26.52 9.79
CA ALA A 53 23.03 26.14 8.85
C ALA A 53 23.01 24.63 8.58
N GLY A 54 24.19 24.02 8.41
CA GLY A 54 24.33 22.58 8.22
C GLY A 54 23.86 21.76 9.43
N ARG A 55 24.20 22.18 10.65
CA ARG A 55 23.70 21.55 11.87
C ARG A 55 22.18 21.62 11.98
N ASN A 56 21.59 22.80 11.71
CA ASN A 56 20.14 22.97 11.71
C ASN A 56 19.46 22.08 10.66
N PHE A 57 20.04 21.98 9.46
CA PHE A 57 19.54 21.11 8.41
C PHE A 57 19.57 19.63 8.82
N ARG A 58 20.65 19.16 9.47
CA ARG A 58 20.74 17.78 9.99
C ARG A 58 19.67 17.49 11.03
N SER A 59 19.46 18.39 11.99
CA SER A 59 18.40 18.24 13.01
C SER A 59 17.02 18.17 12.38
N TYR A 60 16.72 19.09 11.45
CA TYR A 60 15.47 19.07 10.69
C TYR A 60 15.29 17.76 9.93
N LEU A 61 16.31 17.29 9.23
CA LEU A 61 16.24 16.06 8.43
C LEU A 61 16.01 14.83 9.31
N PHE A 62 16.63 14.79 10.49
CA PHE A 62 16.41 13.73 11.48
C PHE A 62 14.94 13.70 11.96
N GLU A 63 14.37 14.85 12.31
CA GLU A 63 12.95 14.96 12.70
C GLU A 63 12.01 14.48 11.58
N ARG A 64 12.28 14.90 10.33
CA ARG A 64 11.52 14.43 9.17
C ARG A 64 11.65 12.92 8.95
N CYS A 65 12.83 12.34 9.17
CA CYS A 65 13.02 10.89 9.09
C CYS A 65 12.25 10.13 10.17
N LEU A 66 12.10 10.68 11.39
CA LEU A 66 11.26 10.10 12.44
C LEU A 66 9.78 10.15 12.09
N GLU A 67 9.31 11.23 11.48
CA GLU A 67 7.93 11.34 11.00
C GLU A 67 7.63 10.39 9.83
N LEU A 68 8.56 10.30 8.87
CA LEU A 68 8.48 9.32 7.79
C LEU A 68 8.43 7.89 8.33
N SER A 69 9.21 7.58 9.37
CA SER A 69 9.20 6.25 10.00
C SER A 69 7.83 5.92 10.57
N ARG A 70 7.25 6.82 11.37
CA ARG A 70 5.90 6.64 11.91
C ARG A 70 4.85 6.49 10.81
N THR A 71 5.01 7.21 9.70
CA THR A 71 4.08 7.14 8.56
C THR A 71 4.19 5.80 7.84
N ILE A 72 5.40 5.28 7.65
CA ILE A 72 5.66 3.96 7.06
C ILE A 72 5.00 2.89 7.94
N ASP A 73 5.22 2.93 9.25
CA ASP A 73 4.65 1.95 10.19
C ASP A 73 3.11 1.94 10.12
N LEU A 74 2.47 3.12 10.02
CA LEU A 74 1.02 3.24 9.86
C LEU A 74 0.52 2.66 8.54
N LEU A 75 1.23 2.91 7.43
CA LEU A 75 0.87 2.37 6.11
C LEU A 75 1.01 0.84 6.07
N GLU A 76 2.07 0.31 6.69
CA GLU A 76 2.29 -1.13 6.78
C GLU A 76 1.23 -1.80 7.65
N SER A 77 0.90 -1.23 8.81
CA SER A 77 -0.20 -1.72 9.67
C SER A 77 -1.53 -1.72 8.92
N ALA A 78 -1.88 -0.61 8.26
CA ALA A 78 -3.11 -0.53 7.49
C ALA A 78 -3.15 -1.53 6.32
N ALA A 79 -2.01 -1.80 5.68
CA ALA A 79 -1.92 -2.82 4.64
C ALA A 79 -2.11 -4.25 5.16
N VAL A 80 -1.66 -4.53 6.40
CA VAL A 80 -1.93 -5.80 7.08
C VAL A 80 -3.42 -5.92 7.36
N ASP A 81 -4.03 -4.92 7.99
CA ASP A 81 -5.46 -4.92 8.34
C ASP A 81 -6.35 -5.08 7.10
N LEU A 82 -6.06 -4.35 6.02
CA LEU A 82 -6.78 -4.49 4.75
C LEU A 82 -6.55 -5.87 4.12
N GLY A 83 -5.36 -6.45 4.24
CA GLY A 83 -5.08 -7.81 3.77
C GLY A 83 -5.96 -8.85 4.44
N GLU A 84 -6.13 -8.74 5.76
CA GLU A 84 -7.02 -9.61 6.54
C GLU A 84 -8.49 -9.40 6.15
N TYR A 85 -8.92 -8.14 6.07
CA TYR A 85 -10.29 -7.80 5.66
C TYR A 85 -10.62 -8.30 4.25
N GLY A 86 -9.70 -8.13 3.30
CA GLY A 86 -9.85 -8.61 1.93
C GLY A 86 -9.97 -10.13 1.85
N ARG A 87 -9.26 -10.86 2.71
CA ARG A 87 -9.40 -12.32 2.83
C ARG A 87 -10.80 -12.70 3.33
N LEU A 88 -11.28 -12.08 4.40
CA LEU A 88 -12.61 -12.35 4.95
C LEU A 88 -13.72 -12.10 3.94
N ILE A 89 -13.60 -11.02 3.15
CA ILE A 89 -14.56 -10.72 2.08
C ILE A 89 -14.55 -11.82 1.02
N ARG A 90 -13.37 -12.25 0.55
CA ARG A 90 -13.28 -13.33 -0.45
C ARG A 90 -13.88 -14.64 0.06
N ASP A 91 -13.60 -14.98 1.32
CA ASP A 91 -14.16 -16.18 1.95
C ASP A 91 -15.70 -16.11 1.96
N ALA A 92 -16.27 -14.94 2.30
CA ALA A 92 -17.71 -14.70 2.26
C ALA A 92 -18.29 -14.71 0.83
N GLU A 93 -17.60 -14.14 -0.14
CA GLU A 93 -17.97 -14.16 -1.57
C GLU A 93 -18.00 -15.60 -2.10
N MET A 94 -17.03 -16.43 -1.74
CA MET A 94 -16.98 -17.85 -2.11
C MET A 94 -18.15 -18.64 -1.51
N LEU A 95 -18.44 -18.46 -0.22
CA LEU A 95 -19.56 -19.12 0.45
C LEU A 95 -20.90 -18.75 -0.20
N ARG A 96 -21.09 -17.47 -0.54
CA ARG A 96 -22.30 -17.02 -1.26
C ARG A 96 -22.42 -17.63 -2.64
N HIS A 97 -21.31 -17.80 -3.35
CA HIS A 97 -21.32 -18.40 -4.67
C HIS A 97 -21.68 -19.89 -4.60
N GLN A 98 -21.23 -20.60 -3.57
CA GLN A 98 -21.55 -22.01 -3.32
C GLN A 98 -22.99 -22.24 -2.86
N ALA A 99 -23.56 -21.32 -2.06
CA ALA A 99 -24.93 -21.43 -1.54
C ALA A 99 -26.03 -20.97 -2.53
N GLY A 100 -25.64 -20.29 -3.61
CA GLY A 100 -26.54 -19.84 -4.69
C GLY A 100 -26.56 -20.76 -5.92
N GLN A 101 -25.88 -21.90 -5.86
CA GLN A 101 -26.02 -23.04 -6.79
C GLN A 101 -26.95 -24.10 -6.18
#